data_AF-A0A1J5ACD2-F1
#
_entry.id   AF-A0A1J5ACD2-F1
#
_cell.length_a   1.000
_cell.length_b   1.000
_cell.length_c   1.000
_cell.angle_alpha   90.00
_cell.angle_beta   90.00
_cell.angle_gamma   90.00
#
_symmetry.space_group_name_H-M   'P 1'
#
loop_
_entity.id
_entity.type
_entity.pdbx_description
1 polymer ?
#
loop_
_entity_poly.entity_id
_entity_poly.type
_entity_poly.pdbx_seq_one_letter_code
_entity_poly.pdbx_strand_id
1 'polypeptide(L)'
;MLLPVSLTVVLIRGLEAFKLFDIVVVMTGGGPGTATETVTMYAYLVAMKNGNLGYASAIAYALLIMVTIITLFFLNSLRRRAAAAE
;
A
#
# COMPACT_ATOMS: atom_id res chain seq x y z
N MET A 1 -15.93 23.59 -1.69
CA MET A 1 -14.51 23.54 -2.06
C MET A 1 -13.67 22.52 -1.27
N LEU A 2 -14.15 21.96 -0.15
CA LEU A 2 -13.39 20.95 0.63
C LEU A 2 -13.46 19.52 0.06
N LEU A 3 -14.56 19.17 -0.60
CA LEU A 3 -14.86 17.82 -1.08
C LEU A 3 -13.84 17.26 -2.08
N PRO A 4 -13.34 17.99 -3.10
CA PRO A 4 -12.29 17.47 -3.98
C PRO A 4 -10.93 17.35 -3.28
N VAL A 5 -10.63 18.24 -2.32
CA VAL A 5 -9.35 18.22 -1.59
C VAL A 5 -9.27 17.05 -0.61
N SER A 6 -10.33 16.79 0.15
CA SER A 6 -10.36 15.67 1.10
C SER A 6 -10.26 14.31 0.40
N LEU A 7 -10.85 14.19 -0.79
CA LEU A 7 -10.75 12.96 -1.61
C LEU A 7 -9.32 12.67 -2.05
N THR A 8 -8.59 13.68 -2.53
CA THR A 8 -7.17 13.52 -2.89
C THR A 8 -6.33 13.14 -1.68
N VAL A 9 -6.59 13.73 -0.52
CA VAL A 9 -5.90 13.38 0.74
C VAL A 9 -6.16 11.92 1.13
N VAL A 10 -7.41 11.46 1.09
CA VAL A 10 -7.75 10.06 1.41
C VAL A 10 -7.06 9.09 0.45
N LEU A 11 -7.00 9.43 -0.85
CA LEU A 11 -6.32 8.61 -1.85
C LEU A 11 -4.82 8.49 -1.54
N ILE A 12 -4.14 9.63 -1.33
CA ILE A 12 -2.70 9.66 -1.05
C ILE A 12 -2.40 8.93 0.26
N ARG A 13 -3.17 9.17 1.33
CA ARG A 13 -2.99 8.47 2.61
C ARG A 13 -3.24 6.97 2.51
N GLY A 14 -4.23 6.56 1.71
CA GLY A 14 -4.49 5.16 1.42
C GLY A 14 -3.31 4.49 0.72
N LEU A 15 -2.70 5.17 -0.26
CA LEU A 15 -1.49 4.68 -0.94
C LEU A 15 -0.29 4.57 0.00
N GLU A 16 -0.07 5.57 0.86
CA GLU A 16 1.01 5.55 1.85
C GLU A 16 0.87 4.38 2.81
N ALA A 17 -0.37 4.04 3.22
CA ALA A 17 -0.63 2.94 4.13
C ALA A 17 -0.11 1.58 3.63
N PHE A 18 -0.17 1.31 2.32
CA PHE A 18 0.34 0.08 1.72
C PHE A 18 1.88 0.00 1.67
N LYS A 19 2.57 1.14 1.87
CA LYS A 19 4.03 1.26 1.80
C LYS A 19 4.66 1.54 3.17
N LEU A 20 3.93 1.32 4.27
CA LEU A 20 4.37 1.51 5.67
C LEU A 20 5.39 0.45 6.11
N PHE A 21 6.58 0.52 5.53
CA PHE A 21 7.72 -0.31 5.91
C PHE A 21 8.43 0.27 7.14
N ASP A 22 8.76 1.55 7.08
CA ASP A 22 9.56 2.28 8.05
C ASP A 22 8.94 2.26 9.46
N ILE A 23 7.67 2.64 9.58
CA ILE A 23 7.00 2.71 10.88
C ILE A 23 6.89 1.33 11.54
N VAL A 24 6.63 0.27 10.76
CA VAL A 24 6.46 -1.09 11.28
C VAL A 24 7.79 -1.64 11.75
N VAL A 25 8.85 -1.45 10.97
CA VAL A 25 10.19 -1.89 11.35
C VAL A 25 10.69 -1.17 12.60
N VAL A 26 10.47 0.14 12.72
CA VAL A 26 10.92 0.93 13.87
C VAL A 26 10.13 0.62 15.14
N MET A 27 8.80 0.47 15.02
CA MET A 27 7.92 0.36 16.19
C MET A 27 7.82 -1.06 16.73
N THR A 28 7.72 -2.06 15.85
CA THR A 28 7.42 -3.45 16.26
C THR A 28 8.44 -4.46 15.73
N GLY A 29 9.20 -4.11 14.71
CA GLY A 29 10.08 -5.06 14.01
C GLY A 29 9.34 -6.27 13.46
N GLY A 30 8.02 -6.15 13.21
CA GLY A 30 7.14 -7.23 12.75
C GLY A 30 6.55 -8.14 13.84
N GLY A 31 6.81 -7.87 15.13
CA GLY A 31 6.41 -8.74 16.25
C GLY A 31 4.98 -8.52 16.80
N PRO A 32 4.53 -9.36 17.77
CA PRO A 32 5.15 -10.61 18.24
C PRO A 32 5.03 -11.74 17.20
N GLY A 33 6.15 -12.37 16.85
CA GLY A 33 6.21 -13.31 15.73
C GLY A 33 6.14 -12.57 14.38
N THR A 34 5.04 -12.78 13.64
CA THR A 34 4.73 -12.14 12.34
C THR A 34 3.44 -11.31 12.38
N ALA A 35 2.89 -11.05 13.57
CA ALA A 35 1.55 -10.48 13.72
C ALA A 35 1.40 -9.05 13.17
N THR A 36 2.49 -8.29 13.10
CA THR A 36 2.49 -6.91 12.57
C THR A 36 3.27 -6.77 11.27
N GLU A 37 3.66 -7.90 10.66
CA GLU A 37 4.44 -7.90 9.44
C GLU A 37 3.61 -7.42 8.24
N THR A 38 4.08 -6.39 7.56
CA THR A 38 3.48 -5.89 6.31
C THR A 38 4.09 -6.58 5.10
N VAL A 39 3.38 -6.58 3.97
CA VAL A 39 3.87 -7.17 2.71
C VAL A 39 5.21 -6.54 2.27
N THR A 40 5.37 -5.24 2.49
CA THR A 40 6.60 -4.49 2.22
C THR A 40 7.75 -4.89 3.16
N MET A 41 7.45 -5.19 4.43
CA MET A 41 8.42 -5.75 5.37
C MET A 41 8.82 -7.18 4.97
N TYR A 42 7.87 -8.02 4.58
CA TYR A 42 8.15 -9.38 4.13
C TYR A 42 9.06 -9.39 2.89
N ALA A 43 8.79 -8.52 1.90
CA ALA A 43 9.64 -8.37 0.73
C ALA A 43 11.08 -7.98 1.11
N TYR A 44 11.23 -7.10 2.11
CA TYR A 44 12.54 -6.73 2.65
C TYR A 44 13.25 -7.90 3.33
N LEU A 45 12.55 -8.67 4.16
CA LEU A 45 13.12 -9.86 4.81
C LEU A 45 13.56 -10.89 3.77
N VAL A 46 12.77 -11.15 2.73
CA VAL A 46 13.15 -12.04 1.63
C VAL A 46 14.40 -11.55 0.90
N ALA A 47 14.48 -10.25 0.60
CA ALA A 47 15.61 -9.65 -0.09
C ALA A 47 16.91 -9.74 0.73
N MET A 48 16.84 -9.36 2.01
CA MET A 48 18.01 -9.18 2.86
C MET A 48 18.40 -10.44 3.64
N LYS A 49 17.43 -11.20 4.15
CA LYS A 49 17.68 -12.39 4.98
C LYS A 49 17.88 -13.65 4.16
N ASN A 50 17.06 -13.85 3.13
CA ASN A 50 17.15 -15.03 2.26
C ASN A 50 18.06 -14.80 1.05
N GLY A 51 18.49 -13.56 0.82
CA GLY A 51 19.30 -13.18 -0.35
C GLY A 51 18.56 -13.35 -1.69
N ASN A 52 17.25 -13.62 -1.67
CA ASN A 52 16.48 -13.94 -2.86
C ASN A 52 15.83 -12.67 -3.43
N LEU A 53 16.64 -11.89 -4.14
CA LEU A 53 16.20 -10.64 -4.78
C LEU A 53 15.14 -10.89 -5.87
N GLY A 54 15.17 -12.04 -6.55
CA GLY A 54 14.18 -12.38 -7.56
C GLY A 54 12.78 -12.55 -6.97
N TYR A 55 12.67 -13.31 -5.88
CA TYR A 55 11.40 -13.50 -5.18
C TYR A 55 10.92 -12.22 -4.50
N ALA A 56 11.82 -11.44 -3.88
CA ALA A 56 11.47 -10.13 -3.33
C ALA A 56 10.93 -9.16 -4.39
N SER A 57 11.54 -9.16 -5.58
CA SER A 57 11.07 -8.35 -6.72
C SER A 57 9.69 -8.79 -7.20
N ALA A 58 9.43 -10.10 -7.26
CA ALA A 58 8.11 -10.63 -7.61
C ALA A 58 7.02 -10.17 -6.61
N ILE A 59 7.32 -10.19 -5.30
CA ILE A 59 6.41 -9.67 -4.27
C ILE A 59 6.16 -8.17 -4.47
N ALA A 60 7.20 -7.38 -4.75
CA ALA A 60 7.07 -5.95 -4.98
C ALA A 60 6.19 -5.64 -6.21
N TYR A 61 6.37 -6.37 -7.32
CA TYR A 61 5.52 -6.22 -8.51
C TYR A 61 4.08 -6.67 -8.26
N ALA A 62 3.87 -7.76 -7.52
CA ALA A 62 2.53 -8.19 -7.14
C ALA A 62 1.81 -7.13 -6.29
N LEU A 63 2.51 -6.52 -5.33
CA LEU A 63 1.99 -5.43 -4.52
C LEU A 63 1.67 -4.19 -5.37
N LEU A 64 2.53 -3.85 -6.34
CA LEU A 64 2.28 -2.76 -7.28
C LEU A 64 0.99 -2.98 -8.08
N ILE A 65 0.79 -4.19 -8.62
CA ILE A 65 -0.42 -4.53 -9.37
C ILE A 65 -1.66 -4.42 -8.46
N MET A 66 -1.59 -4.98 -7.25
CA MET A 66 -2.69 -4.92 -6.28
C MET A 66 -3.08 -3.48 -5.94
N VAL A 67 -2.11 -2.64 -5.56
CA VAL A 67 -2.33 -1.24 -5.21
C VAL A 67 -2.86 -0.45 -6.42
N THR A 68 -2.36 -0.73 -7.62
CA THR A 68 -2.86 -0.10 -8.86
C THR A 68 -4.33 -0.43 -9.10
N ILE A 69 -4.73 -1.69 -8.96
CA ILE A 69 -6.13 -2.12 -9.12
C ILE A 69 -7.02 -1.42 -8.08
N ILE A 70 -6.62 -1.40 -6.81
CA ILE A 70 -7.37 -0.74 -5.73
C ILE A 70 -7.52 0.76 -6.02
N THR A 71 -6.45 1.41 -6.47
CA THR A 71 -6.45 2.84 -6.77
C THR A 71 -7.34 3.17 -7.96
N LEU A 72 -7.27 2.39 -9.04
CA LEU A 72 -8.14 2.55 -10.20
C LEU A 72 -9.61 2.32 -9.83
N PHE A 73 -9.89 1.30 -9.02
CA PHE A 73 -11.24 1.04 -8.53
C PHE A 73 -11.77 2.20 -7.69
N PHE A 74 -10.96 2.72 -6.77
CA PHE A 74 -11.29 3.86 -5.92
C PHE A 74 -11.55 5.13 -6.76
N LEU A 75 -10.66 5.44 -7.71
CA LEU A 75 -10.83 6.57 -8.63
C LEU A 75 -12.08 6.45 -9.48
N ASN A 76 -12.36 5.26 -10.02
CA ASN A 76 -13.55 5.03 -10.85
C ASN A 76 -14.85 5.15 -10.04
N SER A 77 -14.89 4.64 -8.82
CA SER A 77 -16.03 4.78 -7.91
C SER A 77 -16.29 6.25 -7.54
N LEU A 78 -15.22 7.01 -7.31
CA LEU A 78 -15.31 8.43 -7.02
C LEU A 78 -15.75 9.27 -8.23
N ARG A 79 -15.24 8.99 -9.43
CA ARG A 79 -15.68 9.65 -10.67
C ARG A 79 -17.18 9.45 -10.92
N ARG A 80 -17.70 8.24 -10.67
CA ARG A 80 -19.14 7.95 -10.76
C ARG A 80 -19.98 8.76 -9.77
N ARG A 81 -19.47 8.98 -8.55
CA ARG A 81 -20.14 9.79 -7.53
C ARG A 81 -20.12 11.28 -7.84
N ALA A 82 -19.03 11.78 -8.42
CA ALA A 82 -18.93 13.17 -8.86
C ALA A 82 -19.87 13.46 -10.04
N ALA A 83 -19.96 12.55 -11.02
CA ALA A 83 -20.84 12.68 -12.18
C ALA A 83 -22.33 12.44 -11.87
N ALA A 84 -22.67 11.80 -10.75
CA ALA A 84 -24.05 11.63 -10.27
C ALA A 84 -24.53 12.79 -9.37
N ALA A 85 -23.63 13.72 -9.03
CA ALA A 85 -23.93 14.91 -8.23
C ALA A 85 -24.11 16.19 -9.09
N GLU A 86 -23.87 16.08 -10.41
CA GLU A 86 -24.30 17.05 -11.44
C GLU A 86 -25.66 16.63 -12.01
#